data_AF-A0A1Q2CZJ0-F1
#
_entry.id   AF-A0A1Q2CZJ0-F1
#
_cell.length_a   1.000
_cell.length_b   1.000
_cell.length_c   1.000
_cell.angle_alpha   90.00
_cell.angle_beta   90.00
_cell.angle_gamma   90.00
#
_symmetry.space_group_name_H-M   'P 1'
#
loop_
_entity.id
_entity.type
_entity.pdbx_description
1 polymer ?
#
loop_
_entity_poly.entity_id
_entity_poly.type
_entity_poly.pdbx_seq_one_letter_code
_entity_poly.pdbx_strand_id
1 'polypeptide(L)'
;MAERNPLSQPGERRRLPKVSVDSETFGRFAEGVASFMGTAKFLVYMTVFVVVWILLNLIGIFGLKWDPYPFILLNLFFSTQASYSAPLILLAQNRQERRDQLSLEEDRRIAAQSRADMDFLAREIAAIRMHLGELATRDFVRGELRSELRELAERLERTEEER
;
A
#
# COMPACT_ATOMS: atom_id res chain seq x y z
N MET A 1 13.58 50.42 -45.32
CA MET A 1 13.61 50.41 -43.84
C MET A 1 12.35 49.71 -43.35
N ALA A 2 12.50 48.75 -42.45
CA ALA A 2 11.61 47.60 -42.24
C ALA A 2 10.26 47.90 -41.56
N GLU A 3 9.23 47.23 -42.06
CA GLU A 3 7.87 47.12 -41.55
C GLU A 3 7.86 46.36 -40.21
N ARG A 4 7.43 47.01 -39.13
CA ARG A 4 7.40 46.41 -37.78
C ARG A 4 6.08 45.65 -37.61
N ASN A 5 6.13 44.33 -37.75
CA ASN A 5 5.00 43.45 -37.49
C ASN A 5 4.83 43.24 -35.95
N PRO A 6 3.75 43.73 -35.32
CA PRO A 6 3.57 43.67 -33.86
C PRO A 6 3.02 42.33 -33.34
N LEU A 7 2.93 41.29 -34.17
CA LEU A 7 2.21 40.05 -33.84
C LEU A 7 3.05 38.96 -33.13
N SER A 8 4.23 39.30 -32.60
CA SER A 8 5.14 38.32 -31.97
C SER A 8 5.11 38.29 -30.44
N GLN A 9 4.20 39.00 -29.77
CA GLN A 9 4.04 38.88 -28.33
C GLN A 9 2.99 37.81 -27.99
N PRO A 10 3.38 36.63 -27.46
CA PRO A 10 2.41 35.74 -26.84
C PRO A 10 1.81 36.47 -25.64
N GLY A 11 0.53 36.85 -25.76
CA GLY A 11 -0.19 37.58 -24.71
C GLY A 11 -0.02 36.89 -23.36
N GLU A 12 0.33 37.68 -22.34
CA GLU A 12 0.43 37.23 -20.96
C GLU A 12 -0.85 36.46 -20.61
N ARG A 13 -0.71 35.14 -20.45
CA ARG A 13 -1.78 34.30 -19.93
C ARG A 13 -2.07 34.81 -18.53
N ARG A 14 -3.16 35.58 -18.41
CA ARG A 14 -3.73 36.07 -17.16
C ARG A 14 -3.80 34.88 -16.20
N ARG A 15 -2.84 34.80 -15.27
CA ARG A 15 -2.78 33.72 -14.28
C ARG A 15 -4.00 33.90 -13.38
N LEU A 16 -5.02 33.08 -13.61
CA LEU A 16 -6.15 32.98 -12.70
C LEU A 16 -5.58 32.65 -11.30
N PRO A 17 -6.06 33.31 -10.23
CA PRO A 17 -5.62 32.99 -8.88
C PRO A 17 -5.91 31.52 -8.64
N LYS A 18 -4.84 30.75 -8.41
CA LYS A 18 -4.94 29.33 -8.05
C LYS A 18 -5.55 29.30 -6.66
N VAL A 19 -6.87 29.12 -6.59
CA VAL A 19 -7.56 28.86 -5.32
C VAL A 19 -7.06 27.49 -4.85
N SER A 20 -5.98 27.50 -4.07
CA SER A 20 -5.55 26.34 -3.31
C SER A 20 -6.56 26.17 -2.18
N VAL A 21 -7.70 25.56 -2.50
CA VAL A 21 -8.53 24.92 -1.48
C VAL A 21 -7.59 23.98 -0.74
N ASP A 22 -7.43 24.19 0.56
CA ASP A 22 -6.52 23.43 1.40
C ASP A 22 -6.93 21.95 1.38
N SER A 23 -6.33 21.21 0.46
CA SER A 23 -6.70 19.84 0.10
C SER A 23 -6.46 18.89 1.25
N GLU A 24 -5.57 19.25 2.18
CA GLU A 24 -5.24 18.48 3.36
C GLU A 24 -6.38 18.52 4.40
N THR A 25 -6.97 19.69 4.63
CA THR A 25 -8.08 19.85 5.59
C THR A 25 -9.38 19.26 5.03
N PHE A 26 -9.69 19.49 3.75
CA PHE A 26 -10.84 18.85 3.10
C PHE A 26 -10.68 17.32 2.98
N GLY A 27 -9.46 16.83 2.75
CA GLY A 27 -9.17 15.39 2.65
C GLY A 27 -9.38 14.67 3.98
N ARG A 28 -8.95 15.26 5.11
CA ARG A 28 -9.21 14.69 6.45
C ARG A 28 -10.69 14.67 6.79
N PHE A 29 -11.43 15.71 6.43
CA PHE A 29 -12.88 15.75 6.61
C PHE A 29 -13.59 14.66 5.78
N ALA A 30 -13.20 14.51 4.50
CA ALA A 30 -13.77 13.49 3.61
C ALA A 30 -13.51 12.06 4.12
N GLU A 31 -12.33 11.77 4.64
CA GLU A 31 -11.99 10.46 5.21
C GLU A 31 -12.81 10.16 6.49
N GLY A 32 -13.05 11.18 7.33
CA GLY A 32 -13.93 11.08 8.49
C GLY A 32 -15.39 10.80 8.09
N VAL A 33 -15.90 11.51 7.07
CA VAL A 33 -17.27 11.30 6.57
C VAL A 33 -17.42 9.94 5.89
N ALA A 34 -16.43 9.52 5.10
CA ALA A 34 -16.44 8.21 4.42
C ALA A 34 -16.40 7.04 5.42
N SER A 35 -15.54 7.12 6.44
CA SER A 35 -15.49 6.11 7.50
C SER A 35 -16.78 6.07 8.33
N PHE A 36 -17.42 7.23 8.55
CA PHE A 36 -18.72 7.31 9.22
C PHE A 36 -19.84 6.68 8.39
N MET A 37 -19.93 7.01 7.09
CA MET A 37 -20.94 6.43 6.18
C MET A 37 -20.78 4.91 6.00
N GLY A 38 -19.56 4.37 6.09
CA GLY A 38 -19.28 2.93 6.01
C GLY A 38 -19.63 2.12 7.26
N THR A 39 -20.06 2.75 8.36
CA THR A 39 -20.33 2.07 9.64
C THR A 39 -21.81 1.66 9.76
N ALA A 40 -22.09 0.44 10.26
CA ALA A 40 -23.46 -0.05 10.47
C ALA A 40 -24.35 0.87 11.35
N LYS A 41 -23.73 1.63 12.26
CA LYS A 41 -24.41 2.62 13.10
C LYS A 41 -25.06 3.76 12.30
N PHE A 42 -24.46 4.18 11.19
CA PHE A 42 -25.01 5.24 10.33
C PHE A 42 -26.35 4.82 9.73
N LEU A 43 -26.44 3.57 9.23
CA LEU A 43 -27.68 3.03 8.68
C LEU A 43 -28.80 3.02 9.73
N VAL A 44 -28.50 2.58 10.96
CA VAL A 44 -29.48 2.59 12.06
C VAL A 44 -29.99 4.02 12.35
N TYR A 45 -29.08 4.99 12.47
CA TYR A 45 -29.45 6.39 12.68
C TYR A 45 -30.31 6.94 11.55
N MET A 46 -29.97 6.65 10.29
CA MET A 46 -30.74 7.09 9.13
C MET A 46 -32.12 6.46 9.07
N THR A 47 -32.26 5.16 9.38
CA THR A 47 -33.57 4.49 9.46
C THR A 47 -34.42 5.10 10.56
N VAL A 48 -33.86 5.34 11.76
CA VAL A 48 -34.57 5.98 12.86
C VAL A 48 -35.02 7.38 12.48
N PHE A 49 -34.15 8.17 11.84
CA PHE A 49 -34.49 9.51 11.35
C PHE A 49 -35.69 9.48 10.39
N VAL A 50 -35.69 8.59 9.40
CA VAL A 50 -36.80 8.45 8.44
C VAL A 50 -38.10 8.04 9.14
N VAL A 51 -38.04 7.06 10.06
CA VAL A 51 -39.22 6.62 10.81
C VAL A 51 -39.78 7.77 11.67
N VAL A 52 -38.92 8.50 12.39
CA VAL A 52 -39.34 9.66 13.19
C VAL A 52 -39.95 10.74 12.30
N TRP A 53 -39.35 11.04 11.14
CA TRP A 53 -39.87 12.03 10.20
C TRP A 53 -41.29 11.70 9.71
N ILE A 54 -41.50 10.43 9.32
CA ILE A 54 -42.80 9.93 8.88
C ILE A 54 -43.81 9.99 10.04
N LEU A 55 -43.44 9.55 11.25
CA LEU A 55 -44.31 9.58 12.42
C LEU A 55 -44.72 11.02 12.80
N LEU A 56 -43.77 11.96 12.81
CA LEU A 56 -44.03 13.37 13.09
C LEU A 56 -45.03 13.98 12.08
N ASN A 57 -44.87 13.65 10.79
CA ASN A 57 -45.79 14.10 9.74
C ASN A 57 -47.16 13.41 9.79
N LEU A 58 -47.21 12.14 10.18
CA LEU A 58 -48.44 11.36 10.27
C LEU A 58 -49.31 11.78 11.46
N ILE A 59 -48.69 12.01 12.62
CA ILE A 59 -49.36 12.48 13.84
C ILE A 59 -49.85 13.92 13.66
N GLY A 60 -49.24 14.68 12.74
CA GLY A 60 -49.65 16.05 12.45
C GLY A 60 -49.49 16.92 13.69
N ILE A 61 -48.30 16.95 14.26
CA ILE A 61 -47.98 17.85 15.38
C ILE A 61 -48.34 19.29 14.94
N PHE A 62 -49.34 19.89 15.60
CA PHE A 62 -49.97 21.19 15.32
C PHE A 62 -51.00 21.29 14.18
N GLY A 63 -51.53 20.19 13.64
CA GLY A 63 -52.57 20.24 12.59
C GLY A 63 -52.08 20.76 11.22
N LEU A 64 -50.80 21.14 11.11
CA LEU A 64 -50.11 21.38 9.85
C LEU A 64 -49.36 20.11 9.44
N LYS A 65 -49.75 19.54 8.30
CA LYS A 65 -48.97 18.49 7.64
C LYS A 65 -47.82 19.15 6.89
N TRP A 66 -46.62 19.14 7.48
CA TRP A 66 -45.46 19.83 6.93
C TRP A 66 -44.91 19.17 5.66
N ASP A 67 -45.05 17.84 5.56
CA ASP A 67 -44.65 17.00 4.42
C ASP A 67 -45.72 15.91 4.16
N PRO A 68 -46.85 16.24 3.51
CA PRO A 68 -47.89 15.26 3.17
C PRO A 68 -47.37 14.18 2.20
N TYR A 69 -47.96 12.99 2.24
CA TYR A 69 -47.69 11.92 1.26
C TYR A 69 -47.81 12.49 -0.17
N PRO A 70 -46.77 12.42 -1.02
CA PRO A 70 -45.66 11.45 -1.05
C PRO A 70 -44.31 11.88 -0.44
N PHE A 71 -44.28 12.75 0.58
CA PHE A 71 -43.07 13.22 1.28
C PHE A 71 -42.03 13.90 0.35
N ILE A 72 -42.39 15.03 -0.24
CA ILE A 72 -41.54 15.74 -1.21
C ILE A 72 -40.26 16.29 -0.57
N LEU A 73 -40.33 16.75 0.68
CA LEU A 73 -39.18 17.32 1.37
C LEU A 73 -38.14 16.25 1.72
N LEU A 74 -38.61 15.09 2.18
CA LEU A 74 -37.75 13.94 2.44
C LEU A 74 -37.06 13.46 1.16
N ASN A 75 -37.79 13.38 0.05
CA ASN A 75 -37.21 13.04 -1.26
C ASN A 75 -36.18 14.07 -1.74
N LEU A 76 -36.46 15.36 -1.57
CA LEU A 76 -35.52 16.41 -1.91
C LEU A 76 -34.23 16.30 -1.09
N PHE A 77 -34.36 16.05 0.22
CA PHE A 77 -33.23 15.86 1.11
C PHE A 77 -32.34 14.69 0.67
N PHE A 78 -32.92 13.51 0.39
CA PHE A 78 -32.16 12.37 -0.12
C PHE A 78 -31.51 12.64 -1.48
N SER A 79 -32.18 13.38 -2.36
CA SER A 79 -31.64 13.73 -3.68
C SER A 79 -30.41 14.64 -3.57
N THR A 80 -30.48 15.66 -2.72
CA THR A 80 -29.33 16.53 -2.43
C THR A 80 -28.23 15.78 -1.70
N GLN A 81 -28.58 14.91 -0.74
CA GLN A 81 -27.61 14.11 -0.01
C GLN A 81 -26.82 13.19 -0.93
N ALA A 82 -27.49 12.49 -1.86
CA ALA A 82 -26.83 11.66 -2.86
C ALA A 82 -25.91 12.50 -3.76
N SER A 83 -26.38 13.65 -4.24
CA SER A 83 -25.61 14.55 -5.11
C SER A 83 -24.34 15.09 -4.44
N TYR A 84 -24.39 15.43 -3.15
CA TYR A 84 -23.22 15.90 -2.40
C TYR A 84 -22.30 14.77 -1.92
N SER A 85 -22.84 13.56 -1.72
CA SER A 85 -22.04 12.42 -1.26
C SER A 85 -21.09 11.91 -2.34
N ALA A 86 -21.52 11.87 -3.60
CA ALA A 86 -20.69 11.43 -4.72
C ALA A 86 -19.31 12.13 -4.82
N PRO A 87 -19.22 13.48 -4.83
CA PRO A 87 -17.92 14.16 -4.86
C PRO A 87 -17.12 13.98 -3.57
N LEU A 88 -17.78 13.87 -2.41
CA LEU A 88 -17.12 13.62 -1.13
C LEU A 88 -16.46 12.24 -1.08
N ILE A 89 -17.20 11.23 -1.56
CA ILE A 89 -16.71 9.85 -1.68
C ILE A 89 -15.54 9.79 -2.65
N LEU A 90 -15.63 10.46 -3.81
CA LEU A 90 -14.55 10.50 -4.80
C LEU A 90 -13.27 11.13 -4.22
N LEU A 91 -13.39 12.17 -3.39
CA LEU A 91 -12.24 12.77 -2.70
C LEU A 91 -11.61 11.80 -1.69
N ALA A 92 -12.42 11.07 -0.93
CA ALA A 92 -11.92 10.05 -0.02
C ALA A 92 -11.24 8.89 -0.78
N GLN A 93 -11.82 8.46 -1.91
CA GLN A 93 -11.28 7.41 -2.77
C GLN A 93 -9.93 7.78 -3.37
N ASN A 94 -9.78 8.98 -3.97
CA ASN A 94 -8.50 9.44 -4.55
C ASN A 94 -7.34 9.41 -3.53
N ARG A 95 -7.64 9.67 -2.26
CA ARG A 95 -6.65 9.67 -1.17
C ARG A 95 -6.30 8.25 -0.74
N GLN A 96 -7.29 7.36 -0.63
CA GLN A 96 -7.05 5.94 -0.37
C GLN A 96 -6.21 5.31 -1.49
N GLU A 97 -6.58 5.55 -2.75
CA GLU A 97 -5.84 5.07 -3.92
C GLU A 97 -4.39 5.55 -3.93
N ARG A 98 -4.12 6.80 -3.56
CA ARG A 98 -2.76 7.32 -3.49
C ARG A 98 -1.93 6.63 -2.41
N ARG A 99 -2.52 6.33 -1.26
CA ARG A 99 -1.87 5.56 -0.18
C ARG A 99 -1.60 4.13 -0.63
N ASP A 100 -2.57 3.51 -1.30
CA ASP A 100 -2.46 2.15 -1.81
C ASP A 100 -1.37 2.05 -2.89
N GLN A 101 -1.27 3.05 -3.78
CA GLN A 101 -0.19 3.15 -4.77
C GLN A 101 1.20 3.22 -4.11
N LEU A 102 1.37 4.06 -3.09
CA LEU A 102 2.63 4.15 -2.36
C LEU A 102 3.00 2.84 -1.65
N SER A 103 2.00 2.17 -1.04
CA SER A 103 2.21 0.86 -0.42
C SER A 103 2.66 -0.18 -1.45
N LEU A 104 2.01 -0.21 -2.62
CA LEU A 104 2.35 -1.14 -3.70
C LEU A 104 3.75 -0.88 -4.28
N GLU A 105 4.16 0.38 -4.39
CA GLU A 105 5.52 0.74 -4.84
C GLU A 105 6.58 0.27 -3.85
N GLU A 106 6.35 0.47 -2.54
CA GLU A 106 7.26 -0.01 -1.50
C GLU A 106 7.31 -1.54 -1.45
N ASP A 107 6.17 -2.21 -1.54
CA ASP A 107 6.09 -3.68 -1.59
C ASP A 107 6.89 -4.25 -2.77
N ARG A 108 6.80 -3.61 -3.95
CA ARG A 108 7.61 -3.98 -5.12
C ARG A 108 9.10 -3.79 -4.87
N ARG A 109 9.48 -2.70 -4.21
CA ARG A 109 10.89 -2.43 -3.88
C ARG A 109 11.44 -3.47 -2.90
N ILE A 110 10.69 -3.79 -1.85
CA ILE A 110 11.05 -4.82 -0.87
C ILE A 110 11.16 -6.18 -1.56
N ALA A 111 10.20 -6.54 -2.42
CA ALA A 111 10.23 -7.78 -3.17
C ALA A 111 11.45 -7.89 -4.10
N ALA A 112 11.81 -6.79 -4.78
CA ALA A 112 13.00 -6.75 -5.63
C ALA A 112 14.29 -6.91 -4.81
N GLN A 113 14.40 -6.25 -3.65
CA GLN A 113 15.53 -6.38 -2.75
C GLN A 113 15.64 -7.81 -2.18
N SER A 114 14.53 -8.36 -1.68
CA SER A 114 14.45 -9.73 -1.17
C SER A 114 14.90 -10.75 -2.21
N ARG A 115 14.50 -10.57 -3.47
CA ARG A 115 14.96 -11.43 -4.57
C ARG A 115 16.48 -11.33 -4.79
N ALA A 116 17.04 -10.12 -4.78
CA ALA A 116 18.47 -9.92 -4.92
C ALA A 116 19.26 -10.56 -3.76
N ASP A 117 18.75 -10.43 -2.53
CA ASP A 117 19.33 -11.04 -1.34
C ASP A 117 19.29 -12.58 -1.41
N MET A 118 18.19 -13.16 -1.89
CA MET A 118 18.10 -14.60 -2.14
C MET A 118 19.09 -15.07 -3.21
N ASP A 119 19.23 -14.32 -4.31
CA ASP A 119 20.21 -14.64 -5.36
C ASP A 119 21.66 -14.52 -4.87
N PHE A 120 21.93 -13.59 -3.95
CA PHE A 120 23.22 -13.48 -3.28
C PHE A 120 23.47 -14.67 -2.36
N LEU A 121 22.52 -15.00 -1.48
CA LEU A 121 22.62 -16.15 -0.57
C LEU A 121 22.77 -17.47 -1.32
N ALA A 122 22.04 -17.66 -2.42
CA ALA A 122 22.16 -18.86 -3.25
C ALA A 122 23.55 -19.01 -3.86
N ARG A 123 24.17 -17.89 -4.31
CA ARG A 123 25.55 -17.88 -4.81
C ARG A 123 26.56 -18.17 -3.71
N GLU A 124 26.37 -17.59 -2.53
CA GLU A 124 27.24 -17.83 -1.38
C GLU A 124 27.18 -19.29 -0.92
N ILE A 125 25.98 -19.88 -0.85
CA ILE A 125 25.79 -21.30 -0.53
C ILE A 125 26.46 -22.19 -1.59
N ALA A 126 26.36 -21.85 -2.88
CA ALA A 126 27.01 -22.59 -3.95
C ALA A 126 28.55 -22.54 -3.81
N ALA A 127 29.11 -21.38 -3.47
CA ALA A 127 30.55 -21.21 -3.23
C ALA A 127 31.01 -22.02 -2.00
N ILE A 128 30.28 -21.94 -0.88
CA ILE A 128 30.55 -22.73 0.33
C ILE A 128 30.50 -24.23 0.02
N ARG A 129 29.51 -24.69 -0.75
CA ARG A 129 29.39 -26.10 -1.16
C ARG A 129 30.59 -26.55 -1.99
N MET A 130 31.12 -25.70 -2.86
CA MET A 130 32.27 -26.03 -3.69
C MET A 130 33.54 -26.21 -2.84
N HIS A 131 33.81 -25.30 -1.90
CA HIS A 131 34.94 -25.43 -0.97
C HIS A 131 34.80 -26.63 -0.01
N LEU A 132 33.60 -26.90 0.49
CA LEU A 132 33.35 -28.11 1.28
C LEU A 132 33.53 -29.39 0.45
N GLY A 133 33.16 -29.37 -0.83
CA GLY A 133 33.39 -30.49 -1.74
C GLY A 133 34.87 -30.84 -1.91
N GLU A 134 35.75 -29.84 -1.96
CA GLU A 134 37.20 -30.03 -2.04
C GLU A 134 37.78 -30.61 -0.74
N LEU A 135 37.33 -30.11 0.42
CA LEU A 135 37.81 -30.56 1.74
C LEU A 135 37.24 -31.92 2.20
N ALA A 136 36.08 -32.32 1.70
CA ALA A 136 35.35 -33.51 2.13
C ALA A 136 35.42 -34.68 1.14
N THR A 137 36.43 -34.73 0.26
CA THR A 137 36.60 -35.95 -0.54
C THR A 137 37.06 -37.07 0.39
N ARG A 138 36.19 -38.08 0.61
CA ARG A 138 36.47 -39.26 1.44
C ARG A 138 37.83 -39.89 1.13
N ASP A 139 38.24 -39.82 -0.13
CA ASP A 139 39.50 -40.38 -0.62
C ASP A 139 40.72 -39.52 -0.26
N PHE A 140 40.58 -38.19 -0.12
CA PHE A 140 41.63 -37.32 0.43
C PHE A 140 41.84 -37.63 1.92
N VAL A 141 40.75 -37.66 2.70
CA VAL A 141 40.82 -38.00 4.13
C VAL A 141 41.35 -39.42 4.34
N ARG A 142 40.94 -40.40 3.52
CA ARG A 142 41.50 -41.77 3.56
C ARG A 142 42.95 -41.83 3.11
N GLY A 143 43.34 -41.00 2.15
CA GLY A 143 44.70 -40.90 1.65
C GLY A 143 45.63 -40.43 2.75
N GLU A 144 45.28 -39.32 3.40
CA GLU A 144 46.06 -38.73 4.48
C GLU A 144 46.11 -39.63 5.72
N LEU A 145 44.98 -40.27 6.08
CA LEU A 145 45.00 -41.24 7.18
C LEU A 145 45.93 -42.43 6.86
N ARG A 146 45.98 -42.88 5.60
CA ARG A 146 46.83 -44.00 5.20
C ARG A 146 48.30 -43.62 5.11
N SER A 147 48.64 -42.40 4.68
CA SER A 147 50.02 -41.94 4.64
C SER A 147 50.59 -41.85 6.05
N GLU A 148 49.85 -41.20 6.97
CA GLU A 148 50.23 -41.06 8.38
C GLU A 148 50.38 -42.44 9.06
N LEU A 149 49.43 -43.36 8.84
CA LEU A 149 49.52 -44.72 9.37
C LEU A 149 50.73 -45.50 8.83
N ARG A 150 51.11 -45.29 7.56
CA ARG A 150 52.32 -45.90 6.97
C ARG A 150 53.59 -45.34 7.57
N GLU A 151 53.66 -44.01 7.73
CA GLU A 151 54.83 -43.36 8.32
C GLU A 151 55.05 -43.83 9.77
N LEU A 152 53.97 -43.94 10.56
CA LEU A 152 54.06 -44.49 11.91
C LEU A 152 54.51 -45.95 11.94
N ALA A 153 54.05 -46.78 10.99
CA ALA A 153 54.46 -48.17 10.87
C ALA A 153 55.96 -48.30 10.53
N GLU A 154 56.46 -47.53 9.56
CA GLU A 154 57.88 -47.51 9.18
C GLU A 154 58.78 -47.03 10.34
N ARG A 155 58.31 -46.06 11.13
CA ARG A 155 59.04 -45.62 12.33
C ARG A 155 59.16 -46.74 13.37
N LEU A 156 58.11 -47.53 13.58
CA LEU A 156 58.13 -48.66 14.51
C LEU A 156 59.10 -49.75 14.03
N GLU A 157 59.08 -50.10 12.73
CA GLU A 157 60.01 -51.07 12.14
C GLU A 157 61.47 -50.65 12.32
N ARG A 158 61.82 -49.38 12.03
CA ARG A 158 63.17 -48.87 12.32
C ARG A 158 63.56 -48.97 13.79
N THR A 159 62.61 -48.74 14.69
CA THR A 159 62.88 -48.81 16.14
C THR A 159 63.09 -50.25 16.60
N GLU A 160 62.50 -51.24 15.91
CA GLU A 160 62.76 -52.66 16.13
C GLU A 160 64.10 -53.10 15.51
N GLU A 161 64.48 -52.62 14.32
CA GLU A 161 65.77 -52.94 13.70
C GLU A 161 66.98 -52.34 14.44
N GLU A 162 66.81 -51.22 15.14
CA GLU A 162 67.84 -50.58 15.96
C GLU A 162 68.00 -51.22 17.37
N ARG A 163 67.16 -52.19 17.74
CA ARG A 163 67.18 -52.88 19.05
C ARG A 163 67.82 -54.26 18.99
#